data_AF-A0AAN7HUE6-F1
#
_entry.id   AF-A0AAN7HUE6-F1
#
_cell.length_a   1.000
_cell.length_b   1.000
_cell.length_c   1.000
_cell.angle_alpha   90.00
_cell.angle_beta   90.00
_cell.angle_gamma   90.00
#
_symmetry.space_group_name_H-M   'P 1'
#
loop_
_entity.id
_entity.type
_entity.pdbx_description
1 polymer ?
#
loop_
_entity_poly.entity_id
_entity_poly.type
_entity_poly.pdbx_seq_one_letter_code
_entity_poly.pdbx_strand_id
1 'polypeptide(L)'
;MATAETIVAQPRAAQEAHVTEQKKKTAHQFWSDYLCGIIGPLLEHSGSYTPEQKARHLQFLVDHVAPTLGPLPSEPRAQYTQTYVDSPFEPSLNLTSSNKVKVRYGLEVVKPAPGAGGGVDGSDPFGEKRAREVLLQLAQASGADTKWITSALDQFFLTPEETERMRHRLPTFMPSALLAFDLGATETMMKVYIIAMRKALAVGSPSSNLFTLEALRRLEPWGHKMGPGLDIIADNSFAVASDVMTLGGRLTDETSLKRVEILRTLWPLLRNEKPGQDGRPDPEADPEAWEKWEKPERIRGTPLSGLQYNVELSPSKPGSLEMKCYVPLFQHNATAEESEASMEKVLDKLQHDWGSNTGKYSAAVRAAYGKDRVSPTFVSFSYSKSKGPYMSSYVPGVLDVGAEIEAGNWKYA
;
A
#
# COMPACT_ATOMS: atom_id res chain seq x y z
N MET A 1 3.34 -25.67 -11.59
CA MET A 1 3.08 -24.83 -10.40
C MET A 1 4.30 -23.97 -10.21
N ALA A 2 4.20 -22.65 -10.35
CA ALA A 2 5.33 -21.76 -10.06
C ALA A 2 5.49 -21.65 -8.53
N THR A 3 6.70 -21.86 -8.02
CA THR A 3 7.02 -21.79 -6.59
C THR A 3 7.05 -20.35 -6.11
N ALA A 4 6.77 -20.14 -4.83
CA ALA A 4 6.91 -18.87 -4.11
C ALA A 4 8.27 -18.16 -4.32
N GLU A 5 9.30 -18.93 -4.68
CA GLU A 5 10.68 -18.52 -4.92
C GLU A 5 10.85 -17.47 -6.05
N THR A 6 9.87 -17.32 -6.95
CA THR A 6 9.98 -16.42 -8.12
C THR A 6 9.58 -14.96 -7.86
N ILE A 7 9.02 -14.65 -6.68
CA ILE A 7 8.56 -13.29 -6.29
C ILE A 7 9.31 -12.77 -5.07
N VAL A 8 9.88 -13.70 -4.32
CA VAL A 8 10.73 -13.39 -3.18
C VAL A 8 12.08 -12.99 -3.73
N ALA A 9 12.55 -11.84 -3.27
CA ALA A 9 13.86 -11.34 -3.58
C ALA A 9 14.91 -12.42 -3.30
N GLN A 10 15.56 -12.94 -4.34
CA GLN A 10 16.75 -13.75 -4.10
C GLN A 10 17.73 -12.89 -3.30
N PRO A 11 18.33 -13.41 -2.23
CA PRO A 11 19.36 -12.70 -1.48
C PRO A 11 20.43 -12.20 -2.44
N ARG A 12 20.98 -11.00 -2.21
CA ARG A 12 22.14 -10.54 -3.01
C ARG A 12 23.21 -11.64 -2.93
N ALA A 13 23.88 -11.92 -4.05
CA ALA A 13 24.88 -12.98 -4.22
C ALA A 13 26.12 -12.91 -3.29
N ALA A 14 26.13 -12.01 -2.29
CA ALA A 14 27.12 -11.87 -1.24
C ALA A 14 26.46 -12.01 0.14
N GLN A 15 25.92 -13.18 0.45
CA GLN A 15 25.00 -13.35 1.58
C GLN A 15 25.66 -13.29 2.96
N GLU A 16 26.82 -13.92 3.15
CA GLU A 16 27.41 -14.02 4.50
C GLU A 16 28.18 -12.76 4.93
N ALA A 17 29.00 -12.20 4.04
CA ALA A 17 29.78 -11.00 4.33
C ALA A 17 28.87 -9.78 4.57
N HIS A 18 27.82 -9.62 3.77
CA HIS A 18 26.88 -8.51 3.88
C HIS A 18 26.04 -8.58 5.16
N VAL A 19 25.52 -9.77 5.50
CA VAL A 19 24.76 -9.98 6.75
C VAL A 19 25.66 -9.76 7.97
N THR A 20 26.93 -10.19 7.91
CA THR A 20 27.90 -9.97 9.00
C THR A 20 28.23 -8.49 9.19
N GLU A 21 28.31 -7.72 8.11
CA GLU A 21 28.52 -6.27 8.16
C GLU A 21 27.30 -5.52 8.69
N GLN A 22 26.09 -5.91 8.27
CA GLN A 22 24.84 -5.33 8.77
C GLN A 22 24.68 -5.50 10.29
N LYS A 23 25.09 -6.66 10.84
CA LYS A 23 25.06 -6.93 12.29
C LYS A 23 25.97 -6.00 13.12
N LYS A 24 26.90 -5.28 12.49
CA LYS A 24 27.76 -4.29 13.17
C LYS A 24 27.14 -2.90 13.24
N LYS A 25 26.06 -2.64 12.51
CA LYS A 25 25.37 -1.34 12.49
C LYS A 25 24.46 -1.20 13.70
N THR A 26 24.31 0.03 14.20
CA THR A 26 23.18 0.38 15.04
C THR A 26 21.88 0.28 14.24
N ALA A 27 20.74 0.08 14.90
CA ALA A 27 19.43 0.07 14.24
C ALA A 27 19.18 1.35 13.42
N HIS A 28 19.53 2.52 13.97
CA HIS A 28 19.43 3.79 13.26
C HIS A 28 20.24 3.80 11.97
N GLN A 29 21.53 3.44 12.03
CA GLN A 29 22.38 3.38 10.83
C GLN A 29 21.84 2.41 9.77
N PHE A 30 21.40 1.22 10.19
CA PHE A 30 20.82 0.25 9.27
C PHE A 30 19.59 0.81 8.57
N TRP A 31 18.63 1.34 9.33
CA TRP A 31 17.38 1.88 8.77
C TRP A 31 17.62 3.12 7.91
N SER A 32 18.56 3.98 8.28
CA SER A 32 18.97 5.13 7.45
C SER A 32 19.51 4.68 6.09
N ASP A 33 20.46 3.75 6.08
CA ASP A 33 21.05 3.24 4.83
C ASP A 33 20.00 2.53 3.97
N TYR A 34 19.12 1.75 4.60
CA TYR A 34 18.02 1.05 3.94
C TYR A 34 17.03 2.01 3.26
N LEU A 35 16.50 2.97 4.00
CA LEU A 35 15.51 3.93 3.48
C LEU A 35 16.10 4.81 2.38
N CYS A 36 17.30 5.36 2.60
CA CYS A 36 17.97 6.22 1.64
C CYS A 36 18.43 5.46 0.39
N GLY A 37 18.88 4.21 0.56
CA GLY A 37 19.28 3.34 -0.55
C GLY A 37 18.15 3.03 -1.51
N ILE A 38 16.89 3.08 -1.06
CA ILE A 38 15.71 2.87 -1.90
C ILE A 38 15.14 4.20 -2.43
N ILE A 39 14.93 5.20 -1.55
CA ILE A 39 14.29 6.46 -1.95
C ILE A 39 15.21 7.34 -2.80
N GLY A 40 16.52 7.34 -2.53
CA GLY A 40 17.49 8.14 -3.29
C GLY A 40 17.44 7.85 -4.79
N PRO A 41 17.61 6.59 -5.23
CA PRO A 41 17.50 6.23 -6.64
C PRO A 41 16.14 6.57 -7.27
N LEU A 42 15.03 6.39 -6.55
CA LEU A 42 13.70 6.75 -7.05
C LEU A 42 13.56 8.27 -7.27
N LEU A 43 14.06 9.08 -6.34
CA LEU A 43 14.08 10.54 -6.48
C LEU A 43 14.92 10.97 -7.69
N GLU A 44 16.09 10.35 -7.88
CA GLU A 44 16.97 10.61 -9.02
C GLU A 44 16.27 10.31 -10.34
N HIS A 45 15.78 9.08 -10.51
CA HIS A 45 15.20 8.60 -11.77
C HIS A 45 13.84 9.24 -12.08
N SER A 46 13.14 9.76 -11.06
CA SER A 46 11.92 10.54 -11.30
C SER A 46 12.17 11.83 -12.09
N GLY A 47 13.40 12.37 -12.09
CA GLY A 47 13.76 13.64 -12.73
C GLY A 47 12.97 14.86 -12.21
N SER A 48 12.32 14.71 -11.05
CA SER A 48 11.30 15.65 -10.58
C SER A 48 11.73 16.53 -9.42
N TYR A 49 12.92 16.26 -8.86
CA TYR A 49 13.44 16.91 -7.65
C TYR A 49 14.82 17.53 -7.90
N THR A 50 15.01 18.75 -7.39
CA THR A 50 16.32 19.42 -7.33
C THR A 50 17.26 18.71 -6.34
N PRO A 51 18.59 18.89 -6.44
CA PRO A 51 19.54 18.36 -5.48
C PRO A 51 19.18 18.71 -4.02
N GLU A 52 18.74 19.94 -3.77
CA GLU A 52 18.37 20.44 -2.44
C GLU A 52 17.12 19.73 -1.92
N GLN A 53 16.12 19.53 -2.79
CA GLN A 53 14.91 18.77 -2.44
C GLN A 53 15.23 17.30 -2.14
N LYS A 54 16.11 16.68 -2.93
CA LYS A 54 16.56 15.30 -2.68
C LYS A 54 17.24 15.19 -1.32
N ALA A 55 18.21 16.07 -1.05
CA ALA A 55 18.92 16.10 0.23
C ALA A 55 17.96 16.29 1.42
N ARG A 56 17.01 17.22 1.32
CA ARG A 56 16.00 17.45 2.36
C ARG A 56 15.14 16.22 2.64
N HIS A 57 14.66 15.54 1.59
CA HIS A 57 13.81 14.36 1.75
C HIS A 57 14.58 13.16 2.33
N LEU A 58 15.83 12.98 1.93
CA LEU A 58 16.70 11.93 2.48
C LEU A 58 17.07 12.23 3.94
N GLN A 59 17.35 13.49 4.28
CA GLN A 59 17.63 13.88 5.67
C GLN A 59 16.42 13.64 6.57
N PHE A 60 15.19 13.92 6.10
CA PHE A 60 13.97 13.63 6.85
C PHE A 60 13.82 12.13 7.17
N LEU A 61 14.17 11.24 6.22
CA LEU A 61 14.17 9.80 6.46
C LEU A 61 15.15 9.42 7.58
N VAL A 62 16.37 9.98 7.55
CA VAL A 62 17.42 9.72 8.53
C VAL A 62 17.02 10.21 9.92
N ASP A 63 16.54 11.44 10.03
CA ASP A 63 16.34 12.11 11.33
C ASP A 63 15.03 11.71 12.01
N HIS A 64 13.99 11.42 11.22
CA HIS A 64 12.64 11.27 11.76
C HIS A 64 12.05 9.89 11.53
N VAL A 65 12.28 9.26 10.37
CA VAL A 65 11.65 7.97 10.04
C VAL A 65 12.45 6.79 10.56
N ALA A 66 13.76 6.75 10.28
CA ALA A 66 14.64 5.63 10.67
C ALA A 66 14.58 5.31 12.18
N PRO A 67 14.52 6.28 13.12
CA PRO A 67 14.41 5.99 14.54
C PRO A 67 13.09 5.31 14.96
N THR A 68 12.06 5.35 14.11
CA THR A 68 10.74 4.79 14.44
C THR A 68 10.57 3.32 14.03
N LEU A 69 11.46 2.79 13.19
CA LEU A 69 11.37 1.44 12.61
C LEU A 69 11.84 0.32 13.56
N GLY A 70 12.21 0.66 14.79
CA GLY A 70 12.48 -0.31 15.84
C GLY A 70 13.84 -1.01 15.67
N PRO A 71 13.97 -2.26 16.17
CA PRO A 71 15.24 -2.97 16.23
C PRO A 71 15.77 -3.35 14.84
N LEU A 72 16.99 -3.92 14.80
CA LEU A 72 17.52 -4.49 13.56
C LEU A 72 16.62 -5.63 13.09
N PRO A 73 16.47 -5.88 11.78
CA PRO A 73 15.64 -7.00 11.32
C PRO A 73 16.11 -8.39 11.79
N SER A 74 17.40 -8.51 12.18
CA SER A 74 17.98 -9.74 12.76
C SER A 74 17.70 -9.92 14.25
N GLU A 75 17.15 -8.91 14.92
CA GLU A 75 16.80 -8.95 16.35
C GLU A 75 15.32 -9.33 16.53
N PRO A 76 14.92 -9.80 17.72
CA PRO A 76 13.51 -10.10 18.01
C PRO A 76 12.59 -8.91 17.73
N ARG A 77 11.60 -9.09 16.87
CA ARG A 77 10.64 -8.07 16.46
C ARG A 77 9.26 -8.66 16.18
N ALA A 78 8.25 -7.80 16.13
CA ALA A 78 6.98 -8.19 15.53
C ALA A 78 7.13 -8.38 14.01
N GLN A 79 6.34 -9.28 13.44
CA GLN A 79 6.23 -9.44 11.99
C GLN A 79 5.60 -8.18 11.38
N TYR A 80 6.14 -7.74 10.24
CA TYR A 80 5.56 -6.66 9.43
C TYR A 80 4.48 -7.24 8.52
N THR A 81 3.43 -6.47 8.29
CA THR A 81 2.22 -6.90 7.59
C THR A 81 1.80 -5.99 6.44
N GLN A 82 2.40 -4.80 6.32
CA GLN A 82 2.12 -3.88 5.22
C GLN A 82 2.46 -4.46 3.84
N THR A 83 3.49 -5.29 3.74
CA THR A 83 3.94 -5.84 2.46
C THR A 83 3.97 -7.36 2.49
N TYR A 84 3.85 -7.98 1.32
CA TYR A 84 3.91 -9.44 1.19
C TYR A 84 5.32 -10.03 1.45
N VAL A 85 6.34 -9.19 1.66
CA VAL A 85 7.76 -9.56 1.87
C VAL A 85 8.28 -9.25 3.28
N ASP A 86 7.39 -9.15 4.29
CA ASP A 86 7.75 -8.86 5.68
C ASP A 86 8.68 -7.64 5.78
N SER A 87 8.21 -6.51 5.26
CA SER A 87 8.88 -5.21 5.33
C SER A 87 7.93 -4.12 5.82
N PRO A 88 8.40 -3.18 6.66
CA PRO A 88 7.59 -2.08 7.17
C PRO A 88 7.55 -0.89 6.21
N PHE A 89 8.10 -1.02 5.01
CA PHE A 89 8.32 0.10 4.10
C PHE A 89 7.85 -0.21 2.68
N GLU A 90 7.10 0.70 2.08
CA GLU A 90 6.56 0.55 0.72
C GLU A 90 6.62 1.87 -0.04
N PRO A 91 7.68 2.11 -0.81
CA PRO A 91 7.73 3.22 -1.75
C PRO A 91 6.66 3.11 -2.83
N SER A 92 6.23 4.25 -3.35
CA SER A 92 5.38 4.29 -4.54
C SER A 92 5.73 5.45 -5.46
N LEU A 93 5.54 5.21 -6.75
CA LEU A 93 5.66 6.21 -7.80
C LEU A 93 4.26 6.60 -8.25
N ASN A 94 3.90 7.86 -8.09
CA ASN A 94 2.72 8.44 -8.73
C ASN A 94 3.09 8.86 -10.16
N LEU A 95 2.41 8.24 -11.12
CA LEU A 95 2.64 8.29 -12.56
C LEU A 95 1.41 8.90 -13.26
N THR A 96 1.00 10.08 -12.79
CA THR A 96 -0.12 10.83 -13.36
C THR A 96 0.30 11.44 -14.70
N SER A 97 -0.53 11.32 -15.74
CA SER A 97 -0.19 11.84 -17.08
C SER A 97 -0.04 13.36 -17.17
N SER A 98 -0.65 14.11 -16.23
CA SER A 98 -0.66 15.57 -16.21
C SER A 98 0.41 16.22 -15.33
N ASN A 99 1.24 15.44 -14.61
CA ASN A 99 2.23 15.98 -13.69
C ASN A 99 3.55 15.19 -13.73
N LYS A 100 4.61 15.83 -13.23
CA LYS A 100 5.88 15.17 -12.97
C LYS A 100 5.69 13.98 -12.02
N VAL A 101 6.49 12.93 -12.23
CA VAL A 101 6.46 11.72 -11.40
C VAL A 101 6.76 12.07 -9.95
N LYS A 102 5.90 11.66 -9.03
CA LYS A 102 6.05 11.97 -7.60
C LYS A 102 6.41 10.72 -6.82
N VAL A 103 7.50 10.78 -6.07
CA VAL A 103 7.90 9.73 -5.13
C VAL A 103 7.10 9.89 -3.85
N ARG A 104 6.64 8.76 -3.30
CA ARG A 104 5.94 8.67 -2.03
C ARG A 104 6.43 7.41 -1.32
N TYR A 105 6.14 7.29 -0.03
CA TYR A 105 6.35 6.04 0.68
C TYR A 105 5.34 5.83 1.80
N GLY A 106 4.93 4.59 2.00
CA GLY A 106 4.15 4.13 3.14
C GLY A 106 5.03 3.42 4.16
N LEU A 107 4.63 3.47 5.42
CA LEU A 107 5.28 2.83 6.55
C LEU A 107 4.25 2.14 7.46
N GLU A 108 4.61 0.97 7.98
CA GLU A 108 3.92 0.34 9.09
C GLU A 108 4.51 0.88 10.37
N VAL A 109 3.66 1.29 11.32
CA VAL A 109 4.16 1.63 12.64
C VAL A 109 4.56 0.34 13.37
N VAL A 110 5.86 0.18 13.58
CA VAL A 110 6.43 -1.02 14.18
C VAL A 110 5.95 -1.16 15.62
N LYS A 111 5.28 -2.28 15.87
CA LYS A 111 4.79 -2.64 17.20
C LYS A 111 5.96 -3.02 18.12
N PRO A 112 5.82 -2.82 19.43
CA PRO A 112 6.80 -3.35 20.38
C PRO A 112 6.95 -4.87 20.22
N ALA A 113 8.16 -5.39 20.37
CA ALA A 113 8.41 -6.83 20.32
C ALA A 113 7.82 -7.55 21.56
N PRO A 114 7.51 -8.86 21.48
CA PRO A 114 7.24 -9.68 22.66
C PRO A 114 8.37 -9.53 23.69
N GLY A 115 8.04 -9.22 24.95
CA GLY A 115 9.01 -8.94 26.01
C GLY A 115 9.48 -7.47 26.10
N ALA A 116 9.23 -6.65 25.08
CA ALA A 116 9.45 -5.19 25.10
C ALA A 116 8.13 -4.41 25.25
N GLY A 117 7.12 -5.04 25.84
CA GLY A 117 5.78 -4.47 26.02
C GLY A 117 4.77 -4.86 24.94
N GLY A 118 5.17 -5.56 23.88
CA GLY A 118 4.26 -6.09 22.85
C GLY A 118 3.82 -7.53 23.10
N GLY A 119 2.89 -8.02 22.27
CA GLY A 119 2.31 -9.36 22.39
C GLY A 119 1.21 -9.44 23.43
N VAL A 120 0.46 -10.55 23.44
CA VAL A 120 -0.77 -10.71 24.24
C VAL A 120 -0.59 -10.37 25.72
N ASP A 121 0.57 -10.69 26.30
CA ASP A 121 0.89 -10.46 27.72
C ASP A 121 1.64 -9.13 27.97
N GLY A 122 1.89 -8.35 26.93
CA GLY A 122 2.57 -7.06 26.99
C GLY A 122 1.70 -5.92 27.53
N SER A 123 2.34 -4.79 27.85
CA SER A 123 1.68 -3.55 28.27
C SER A 123 1.01 -2.77 27.13
N ASP A 124 1.37 -3.07 25.88
CA ASP A 124 0.80 -2.53 24.65
C ASP A 124 0.60 -3.69 23.64
N PRO A 125 -0.36 -4.59 23.91
CA PRO A 125 -0.43 -5.90 23.25
C PRO A 125 -0.66 -5.81 21.74
N PHE A 126 -1.30 -4.73 21.29
CA PHE A 126 -1.59 -4.47 19.89
C PHE A 126 -0.67 -3.40 19.29
N GLY A 127 0.14 -2.69 20.09
CA GLY A 127 1.01 -1.60 19.61
C GLY A 127 0.27 -0.29 19.33
N GLU A 128 -0.95 -0.10 19.84
CA GLU A 128 -1.77 1.10 19.61
C GLU A 128 -1.23 2.32 20.36
N LYS A 129 -0.65 2.12 21.55
CA LYS A 129 0.03 3.20 22.27
C LYS A 129 1.25 3.67 21.50
N ARG A 130 2.10 2.73 21.06
CA ARG A 130 3.25 3.02 20.20
C ARG A 130 2.85 3.72 18.91
N ALA A 131 1.77 3.26 18.26
CA ALA A 131 1.25 3.90 17.06
C ALA A 131 0.89 5.37 17.27
N ARG A 132 0.16 5.68 18.35
CA ARG A 132 -0.20 7.06 18.69
C ARG A 132 1.03 7.94 18.88
N GLU A 133 2.03 7.47 19.62
CA GLU A 133 3.28 8.22 19.87
C GLU A 133 4.02 8.54 18.56
N VAL A 134 4.26 7.52 17.73
CA VAL A 134 5.00 7.66 16.47
C VAL A 134 4.26 8.56 15.48
N LEU A 135 2.94 8.39 15.35
CA LEU A 135 2.15 9.22 14.43
C LEU A 135 2.18 10.69 14.83
N LEU A 136 2.05 11.02 16.12
CA LEU A 136 2.10 12.40 16.59
C LEU A 136 3.51 13.00 16.48
N GLN A 137 4.55 12.21 16.77
CA GLN A 137 5.95 12.62 16.58
C GLN A 137 6.23 12.98 15.11
N LEU A 138 5.80 12.12 14.18
CA LEU A 138 6.02 12.33 12.75
C LEU A 138 5.14 13.43 12.16
N ALA A 139 3.93 13.61 12.69
CA ALA A 139 3.08 14.75 12.35
C ALA A 139 3.76 16.07 12.76
N GLN A 140 4.31 16.13 13.96
CA GLN A 140 5.07 17.30 14.43
C GLN A 140 6.30 17.56 13.54
N ALA A 141 7.09 16.53 13.22
CA ALA A 141 8.29 16.66 12.38
C ALA A 141 7.97 17.11 10.95
N SER A 142 6.83 16.70 10.40
CA SER A 142 6.40 17.07 9.03
C SER A 142 5.58 18.36 8.97
N GLY A 143 5.17 18.91 10.12
CA GLY A 143 4.27 20.07 10.19
C GLY A 143 2.80 19.74 9.89
N ALA A 144 2.39 18.47 9.96
CA ALA A 144 1.02 18.05 9.72
C ALA A 144 0.08 18.45 10.88
N ASP A 145 -1.15 18.84 10.55
CA ASP A 145 -2.20 19.09 11.54
C ASP A 145 -2.63 17.76 12.20
N THR A 146 -2.66 17.75 13.54
CA THR A 146 -2.94 16.54 14.33
C THR A 146 -4.39 16.37 14.72
N LYS A 147 -5.29 17.35 14.47
CA LYS A 147 -6.67 17.31 14.96
C LYS A 147 -7.42 16.08 14.47
N TRP A 148 -7.34 15.79 13.18
CA TRP A 148 -7.96 14.61 12.59
C TRP A 148 -7.28 13.32 13.03
N ILE A 149 -5.95 13.35 13.17
CA ILE A 149 -5.19 12.18 13.65
C ILE A 149 -5.67 11.82 15.05
N THR A 150 -5.68 12.76 16.00
CA THR A 150 -6.12 12.50 17.38
C THR A 150 -7.57 12.04 17.44
N SER A 151 -8.49 12.73 16.76
CA SER A 151 -9.91 12.35 16.75
C SER A 151 -10.12 10.95 16.18
N ALA A 152 -9.42 10.60 15.10
CA ALA A 152 -9.56 9.29 14.49
C ALA A 152 -8.93 8.19 15.37
N LEU A 153 -7.77 8.43 15.98
CA LEU A 153 -7.16 7.48 16.91
C LEU A 153 -8.07 7.22 18.12
N ASP A 154 -8.69 8.24 18.70
CA ASP A 154 -9.61 8.08 19.83
C ASP A 154 -10.87 7.27 19.47
N GLN A 155 -11.31 7.37 18.21
CA GLN A 155 -12.49 6.68 17.73
C GLN A 155 -12.22 5.23 17.33
N PHE A 156 -11.07 4.98 16.70
CA PHE A 156 -10.76 3.70 16.05
C PHE A 156 -9.80 2.81 16.82
N PHE A 157 -9.10 3.31 17.83
CA PHE A 157 -8.30 2.47 18.73
C PHE A 157 -9.15 1.93 19.88
N LEU A 158 -8.68 0.84 20.48
CA LEU A 158 -9.29 0.27 21.66
C LEU A 158 -9.04 1.19 22.86
N THR A 159 -10.06 1.33 23.69
CA THR A 159 -9.90 1.85 25.05
C THR A 159 -9.08 0.87 25.90
N PRO A 160 -8.51 1.28 27.03
CA PRO A 160 -7.82 0.38 27.96
C PRO A 160 -8.70 -0.80 28.39
N GLU A 161 -9.97 -0.56 28.68
CA GLU A 161 -10.93 -1.59 29.09
C GLU A 161 -11.23 -2.59 27.96
N GLU A 162 -11.41 -2.09 26.73
CA GLU A 162 -11.57 -2.96 25.56
C GLU A 162 -10.30 -3.76 25.27
N THR A 163 -9.12 -3.16 25.44
CA THR A 163 -7.83 -3.84 25.26
C THR A 163 -7.72 -5.02 26.20
N GLU A 164 -7.97 -4.82 27.49
CA GLU A 164 -7.91 -5.90 28.48
C GLU A 164 -8.92 -7.01 28.18
N ARG A 165 -10.16 -6.64 27.84
CA ARG A 165 -11.21 -7.61 27.47
C ARG A 165 -10.86 -8.43 26.23
N MET A 166 -10.12 -7.85 25.29
CA MET A 166 -9.92 -8.41 23.95
C MET A 166 -8.52 -8.98 23.72
N ARG A 167 -7.57 -8.80 24.64
CA ARG A 167 -6.15 -9.19 24.46
C ARG A 167 -5.93 -10.65 24.06
N HIS A 168 -6.78 -11.58 24.54
CA HIS A 168 -6.72 -13.00 24.19
C HIS A 168 -7.70 -13.42 23.07
N ARG A 169 -8.47 -12.47 22.52
CA ARG A 169 -9.54 -12.72 21.53
C ARG A 169 -9.26 -12.11 20.16
N LEU A 170 -8.31 -11.19 20.07
CA LEU A 170 -7.93 -10.53 18.83
C LEU A 170 -6.52 -10.93 18.40
N PRO A 171 -6.26 -11.02 17.09
CA PRO A 171 -4.92 -11.30 16.62
C PRO A 171 -3.99 -10.10 16.85
N THR A 172 -2.78 -10.41 17.33
CA THR A 172 -1.71 -9.44 17.58
C THR A 172 -0.89 -9.14 16.32
N PHE A 173 -0.97 -9.98 15.27
CA PHE A 173 -0.20 -9.79 14.04
C PHE A 173 -0.67 -8.57 13.23
N MET A 174 -1.93 -8.15 13.32
CA MET A 174 -2.44 -7.01 12.54
C MET A 174 -1.64 -5.71 12.80
N PRO A 175 -1.53 -4.81 11.82
CA PRO A 175 -0.98 -3.48 12.06
C PRO A 175 -2.01 -2.61 12.79
N SER A 176 -1.57 -1.72 13.67
CA SER A 176 -2.45 -0.75 14.35
C SER A 176 -2.71 0.47 13.49
N ALA A 177 -1.65 0.98 12.87
CA ALA A 177 -1.73 2.07 11.91
C ALA A 177 -0.61 1.94 10.88
N LEU A 178 -0.90 2.46 9.70
CA LEU A 178 0.10 2.76 8.68
C LEU A 178 0.14 4.28 8.50
N LEU A 179 1.22 4.79 7.94
CA LEU A 179 1.33 6.17 7.51
C LEU A 179 1.98 6.25 6.15
N ALA A 180 1.87 7.39 5.48
CA ALA A 180 2.59 7.64 4.25
C ALA A 180 3.01 9.10 4.12
N PHE A 181 4.01 9.35 3.30
CA PHE A 181 4.46 10.69 2.95
C PHE A 181 4.46 10.87 1.44
N ASP A 182 3.78 11.92 0.97
CA ASP A 182 3.87 12.39 -0.41
C ASP A 182 4.96 13.47 -0.51
N LEU A 183 6.02 13.20 -1.26
CA LEU A 183 7.19 14.08 -1.32
C LEU A 183 6.97 15.21 -2.31
N GLY A 184 6.64 16.41 -1.82
CA GLY A 184 6.48 17.61 -2.63
C GLY A 184 7.78 18.41 -2.76
N ALA A 185 7.73 19.42 -3.63
CA ALA A 185 8.83 20.36 -3.85
C ALA A 185 9.16 21.17 -2.58
N THR A 186 8.13 21.72 -1.96
CA THR A 186 8.23 22.58 -0.76
C THR A 186 7.77 21.86 0.51
N GLU A 187 6.70 21.08 0.40
CA GLU A 187 6.04 20.43 1.55
C GLU A 187 6.02 18.92 1.41
N THR A 188 6.00 18.24 2.56
CA THR A 188 5.80 16.79 2.64
C THR A 188 4.43 16.56 3.26
N MET A 189 3.51 15.95 2.51
CA MET A 189 2.17 15.67 3.02
C MET A 189 2.15 14.31 3.71
N MET A 190 1.84 14.31 5.01
CA MET A 190 1.63 13.09 5.78
C MET A 190 0.19 12.58 5.61
N LYS A 191 0.04 11.27 5.51
CA LYS A 191 -1.24 10.54 5.52
C LYS A 191 -1.18 9.46 6.59
N VAL A 192 -2.32 9.18 7.21
CA VAL A 192 -2.45 8.14 8.23
C VAL A 192 -3.56 7.19 7.80
N TYR A 193 -3.31 5.89 7.94
CA TYR A 193 -4.28 4.82 7.70
C TYR A 193 -4.50 4.11 9.03
N ILE A 194 -5.74 4.07 9.48
CA ILE A 194 -6.12 3.44 10.76
C ILE A 194 -6.89 2.17 10.47
N ILE A 195 -6.47 1.08 11.10
CA ILE A 195 -7.04 -0.25 10.88
C ILE A 195 -8.20 -0.48 11.86
N ALA A 196 -9.42 -0.22 11.40
CA ALA A 196 -10.62 -0.27 12.25
C ALA A 196 -11.06 -1.69 12.69
N MET A 197 -10.42 -2.75 12.20
CA MET A 197 -10.85 -4.13 12.41
C MET A 197 -10.90 -4.54 13.88
N ARG A 198 -9.89 -4.17 14.68
CA ARG A 198 -9.88 -4.50 16.12
C ARG A 198 -11.05 -3.87 16.85
N LYS A 199 -11.27 -2.58 16.62
CA LYS A 199 -12.37 -1.85 17.24
C LYS A 199 -13.72 -2.39 16.83
N ALA A 200 -13.92 -2.69 15.55
CA ALA A 200 -15.13 -3.32 15.05
C ALA A 200 -15.42 -4.66 15.76
N LEU A 201 -14.41 -5.53 15.90
CA LEU A 201 -14.55 -6.78 16.64
C LEU A 201 -14.83 -6.57 18.14
N ALA A 202 -14.18 -5.59 18.76
CA ALA A 202 -14.35 -5.29 20.19
C ALA A 202 -15.75 -4.78 20.53
N VAL A 203 -16.39 -4.02 19.63
CA VAL A 203 -17.76 -3.53 19.81
C VAL A 203 -18.83 -4.47 19.26
N GLY A 204 -18.44 -5.62 18.71
CA GLY A 204 -19.35 -6.61 18.14
C GLY A 204 -19.97 -6.22 16.80
N SER A 205 -19.31 -5.35 16.02
CA SER A 205 -19.77 -5.02 14.68
C SER A 205 -19.64 -6.23 13.75
N PRO A 206 -20.63 -6.51 12.89
CA PRO A 206 -20.56 -7.60 11.91
C PRO A 206 -19.53 -7.33 10.79
N SER A 207 -19.08 -6.09 10.62
CA SER A 207 -18.05 -5.73 9.63
C SER A 207 -17.24 -4.51 10.08
N SER A 208 -15.94 -4.52 9.79
CA SER A 208 -15.07 -3.35 9.94
C SER A 208 -15.47 -2.21 9.02
N ASN A 209 -15.99 -2.51 7.83
CA ASN A 209 -16.50 -1.49 6.91
C ASN A 209 -17.70 -0.79 7.54
N LEU A 210 -18.75 -1.53 7.92
CA LEU A 210 -19.95 -0.96 8.55
C LEU A 210 -19.61 -0.12 9.80
N PHE A 211 -18.73 -0.64 10.66
CA PHE A 211 -18.23 0.11 11.82
C PHE A 211 -17.55 1.41 11.40
N THR A 212 -16.67 1.36 10.39
CA THR A 212 -15.97 2.54 9.86
C THR A 212 -16.97 3.55 9.32
N LEU A 213 -18.00 3.13 8.60
CA LEU A 213 -19.03 4.02 8.05
C LEU A 213 -19.81 4.75 9.14
N GLU A 214 -20.24 4.03 10.17
CA GLU A 214 -20.94 4.64 11.31
C GLU A 214 -20.03 5.59 12.09
N ALA A 215 -18.75 5.24 12.23
CA ALA A 215 -17.75 6.08 12.86
C ALA A 215 -17.50 7.37 12.06
N LEU A 216 -17.29 7.26 10.74
CA LEU A 216 -17.11 8.41 9.84
C LEU A 216 -18.28 9.38 9.91
N ARG A 217 -19.53 8.89 10.05
CA ARG A 217 -20.72 9.75 10.21
C ARG A 217 -20.67 10.66 11.44
N ARG A 218 -19.88 10.29 12.45
CA ARG A 218 -19.73 11.02 13.71
C ARG A 218 -18.47 11.88 13.75
N LEU A 219 -17.61 11.83 12.73
CA LEU A 219 -16.43 12.68 12.67
C LEU A 219 -16.84 14.14 12.55
N GLU A 220 -16.14 14.99 13.30
CA GLU A 220 -16.23 16.43 13.13
C GLU A 220 -14.87 16.99 12.68
N PRO A 221 -14.86 17.91 11.69
CA PRO A 221 -16.00 18.41 10.95
C PRO A 221 -16.49 17.45 9.83
N TRP A 222 -17.79 17.47 9.56
CA TRP A 222 -18.45 16.97 8.31
C TRP A 222 -18.88 15.50 8.19
N GLY A 223 -18.78 14.70 9.25
CA GLY A 223 -19.17 13.28 9.22
C GLY A 223 -20.61 13.03 8.74
N HIS A 224 -21.55 13.88 9.16
CA HIS A 224 -22.97 13.77 8.79
C HIS A 224 -23.24 13.82 7.27
N LYS A 225 -22.30 14.29 6.45
CA LYS A 225 -22.45 14.37 4.98
C LYS A 225 -22.08 13.07 4.23
N MET A 226 -21.56 12.06 4.93
CA MET A 226 -20.85 10.92 4.33
C MET A 226 -21.69 9.63 4.19
N GLY A 227 -22.99 9.68 4.49
CA GLY A 227 -23.85 8.49 4.66
C GLY A 227 -24.18 7.58 3.44
N PRO A 228 -24.39 8.07 2.19
CA PRO A 228 -25.13 7.28 1.17
C PRO A 228 -24.37 6.31 0.22
N GLY A 229 -23.06 6.05 0.35
CA GLY A 229 -22.28 5.52 -0.80
C GLY A 229 -21.41 4.27 -0.61
N LEU A 230 -21.58 3.39 0.38
CA LEU A 230 -20.46 2.55 0.84
C LEU A 230 -20.72 1.04 1.06
N ASP A 231 -21.65 0.41 0.34
CA ASP A 231 -21.81 -1.06 0.35
C ASP A 231 -20.95 -1.69 -0.78
N ILE A 232 -19.91 -2.48 -0.45
CA ILE A 232 -18.97 -3.08 -1.44
C ILE A 232 -18.74 -4.57 -1.16
N ILE A 233 -18.70 -5.37 -2.25
CA ILE A 233 -18.60 -6.84 -2.33
C ILE A 233 -17.15 -7.30 -2.64
N ALA A 234 -16.80 -8.55 -2.30
CA ALA A 234 -15.44 -9.11 -2.23
C ALA A 234 -15.04 -10.06 -3.40
N ASP A 235 -15.17 -9.62 -4.65
CA ASP A 235 -14.81 -10.40 -5.86
C ASP A 235 -13.78 -9.62 -6.74
N ASN A 236 -12.95 -10.33 -7.52
CA ASN A 236 -11.89 -9.78 -8.38
C ASN A 236 -12.22 -9.65 -9.89
N SER A 237 -13.47 -9.94 -10.29
CA SER A 237 -13.97 -9.75 -11.66
C SER A 237 -14.07 -8.27 -12.09
N PHE A 238 -14.12 -8.00 -13.39
CA PHE A 238 -14.31 -6.63 -13.88
C PHE A 238 -15.73 -6.13 -13.58
N ALA A 239 -16.73 -7.02 -13.60
CA ALA A 239 -18.09 -6.69 -13.24
C ALA A 239 -18.17 -6.06 -11.83
N VAL A 240 -17.47 -6.66 -10.85
CA VAL A 240 -17.38 -6.12 -9.48
C VAL A 240 -16.59 -4.82 -9.44
N ALA A 241 -15.46 -4.73 -10.16
CA ALA A 241 -14.72 -3.47 -10.23
C ALA A 241 -15.56 -2.34 -10.82
N SER A 242 -16.33 -2.60 -11.88
CA SER A 242 -17.25 -1.64 -12.49
C SER A 242 -18.38 -1.26 -11.53
N ASP A 243 -18.98 -2.22 -10.84
CA ASP A 243 -20.03 -1.99 -9.86
C ASP A 243 -19.52 -1.08 -8.72
N VAL A 244 -18.39 -1.42 -8.12
CA VAL A 244 -17.77 -0.63 -7.05
C VAL A 244 -17.38 0.76 -7.53
N MET A 245 -16.71 0.88 -8.69
CA MET A 245 -16.25 2.15 -9.23
C MET A 245 -17.41 3.07 -9.66
N THR A 246 -18.64 2.55 -9.74
CA THR A 246 -19.88 3.30 -9.94
C THR A 246 -20.79 3.34 -8.72
N LEU A 247 -20.37 2.77 -7.59
CA LEU A 247 -21.18 2.60 -6.37
C LEU A 247 -22.54 1.93 -6.65
N GLY A 248 -22.52 0.81 -7.36
CA GLY A 248 -23.72 0.08 -7.78
C GLY A 248 -24.58 0.90 -8.74
N GLY A 249 -23.98 1.59 -9.70
CA GLY A 249 -24.67 2.44 -10.67
C GLY A 249 -25.20 3.77 -10.14
N ARG A 250 -24.79 4.21 -8.94
CA ARG A 250 -25.16 5.53 -8.39
C ARG A 250 -24.34 6.68 -8.97
N LEU A 251 -23.11 6.41 -9.40
CA LEU A 251 -22.24 7.38 -10.08
C LEU A 251 -22.36 7.21 -11.60
N THR A 252 -23.23 8.00 -12.21
CA THR A 252 -23.55 7.94 -13.65
C THR A 252 -23.11 9.17 -14.43
N ASP A 253 -22.39 10.10 -13.79
CA ASP A 253 -21.87 11.28 -14.46
C ASP A 253 -20.78 10.91 -15.49
N GLU A 254 -20.57 11.80 -16.47
CA GLU A 254 -19.60 11.62 -17.56
C GLU A 254 -18.20 11.23 -17.05
N THR A 255 -17.75 11.82 -15.94
CA THR A 255 -16.40 11.55 -15.41
C THR A 255 -16.32 10.16 -14.80
N SER A 256 -17.35 9.73 -14.06
CA SER A 256 -17.43 8.40 -13.47
C SER A 256 -17.55 7.29 -14.53
N LEU A 257 -18.37 7.49 -15.57
CA LEU A 257 -18.46 6.53 -16.67
C LEU A 257 -17.16 6.46 -17.48
N LYS A 258 -16.52 7.61 -17.74
CA LYS A 258 -15.22 7.64 -18.43
C LYS A 258 -14.12 6.94 -17.64
N ARG A 259 -14.14 7.04 -16.31
CA ARG A 259 -13.22 6.31 -15.41
C ARG A 259 -13.33 4.80 -15.62
N VAL A 260 -14.55 4.26 -15.65
CA VAL A 260 -14.80 2.82 -15.86
C VAL A 260 -14.43 2.40 -17.28
N GLU A 261 -14.76 3.22 -18.28
CA GLU A 261 -14.37 2.98 -19.68
C GLU A 261 -12.85 2.83 -19.80
N ILE A 262 -12.08 3.76 -19.24
CA ILE A 262 -10.61 3.69 -19.26
C ILE A 262 -10.14 2.44 -18.51
N LEU A 263 -10.64 2.19 -17.29
CA LEU A 263 -10.24 1.02 -16.50
C LEU A 263 -10.49 -0.29 -17.25
N ARG A 264 -11.62 -0.42 -17.96
CA ARG A 264 -11.93 -1.58 -18.81
C ARG A 264 -10.83 -1.85 -19.83
N THR A 265 -10.28 -0.80 -20.44
CA THR A 265 -9.18 -0.94 -21.42
C THR A 265 -7.84 -1.32 -20.79
N LEU A 266 -7.64 -1.00 -19.50
CA LEU A 266 -6.42 -1.36 -18.76
C LEU A 266 -6.53 -2.74 -18.12
N TRP A 267 -7.76 -3.24 -17.91
CA TRP A 267 -8.03 -4.43 -17.10
C TRP A 267 -7.22 -5.67 -17.48
N PRO A 268 -7.13 -6.06 -18.78
CA PRO A 268 -6.35 -7.23 -19.16
C PRO A 268 -4.84 -7.04 -18.89
N LEU A 269 -4.34 -5.81 -19.01
CA LEU A 269 -2.92 -5.48 -18.78
C LEU A 269 -2.59 -5.51 -17.29
N LEU A 270 -3.45 -4.91 -16.45
CA LEU A 270 -3.27 -4.88 -14.98
C LEU A 270 -3.30 -6.28 -14.36
N ARG A 271 -4.06 -7.19 -14.96
CA ARG A 271 -4.15 -8.59 -14.54
C ARG A 271 -3.23 -9.53 -15.33
N ASN A 272 -2.39 -9.04 -16.24
CA ASN A 272 -1.56 -9.86 -17.14
C ASN A 272 -2.35 -11.06 -17.70
N GLU A 273 -3.50 -10.76 -18.29
CA GLU A 273 -4.40 -11.76 -18.89
C GLU A 273 -4.15 -11.90 -20.39
N LYS A 274 -4.39 -13.11 -20.90
CA LYS A 274 -4.37 -13.44 -22.32
C LYS A 274 -5.78 -13.89 -22.72
N PRO A 275 -6.65 -12.97 -23.17
CA PRO A 275 -8.03 -13.31 -23.49
C PRO A 275 -8.12 -14.39 -24.58
N GLY A 276 -9.11 -15.28 -24.47
CA GLY A 276 -9.29 -16.41 -25.39
C GLY A 276 -8.24 -17.54 -25.28
N GLN A 277 -7.33 -17.49 -24.29
CA GLN A 277 -6.28 -18.50 -24.09
C GLN A 277 -6.38 -19.20 -22.74
N ASP A 278 -5.96 -20.47 -22.69
CA ASP A 278 -5.95 -21.36 -21.52
C ASP A 278 -7.30 -21.42 -20.75
N GLY A 279 -8.42 -21.49 -21.49
CA GLY A 279 -9.76 -21.58 -20.91
C GLY A 279 -10.33 -20.27 -20.39
N ARG A 280 -9.65 -19.13 -20.64
CA ARG A 280 -10.20 -17.79 -20.36
C ARG A 280 -11.23 -17.42 -21.42
N PRO A 281 -12.30 -16.70 -21.05
CA PRO A 281 -13.24 -16.18 -22.02
C PRO A 281 -12.56 -15.26 -23.04
N ASP A 282 -13.05 -15.29 -24.28
CA ASP A 282 -12.67 -14.32 -25.30
C ASP A 282 -13.69 -13.16 -25.25
N PRO A 283 -13.26 -11.91 -24.99
CA PRO A 283 -14.15 -10.76 -24.89
C PRO A 283 -14.91 -10.45 -26.19
N GLU A 284 -14.41 -10.89 -27.35
CA GLU A 284 -15.13 -10.75 -28.63
C GLU A 284 -16.19 -11.84 -28.82
N ALA A 285 -15.93 -13.05 -28.33
CA ALA A 285 -16.87 -14.18 -28.48
C ALA A 285 -17.91 -14.25 -27.34
N ASP A 286 -17.51 -13.97 -26.10
CA ASP A 286 -18.36 -14.01 -24.90
C ASP A 286 -17.98 -12.86 -23.93
N PRO A 287 -18.47 -11.63 -24.20
CA PRO A 287 -18.17 -10.47 -23.37
C PRO A 287 -18.73 -10.59 -21.94
N GLU A 288 -19.84 -11.29 -21.74
CA GLU A 288 -20.45 -11.44 -20.42
C GLU A 288 -19.62 -12.37 -19.52
N ALA A 289 -19.15 -13.50 -20.07
CA ALA A 289 -18.24 -14.38 -19.34
C ALA A 289 -16.91 -13.68 -19.03
N TRP A 290 -16.40 -12.84 -19.95
CA TRP A 290 -15.18 -12.06 -19.71
C TRP A 290 -15.33 -11.06 -18.56
N GLU A 291 -16.46 -10.34 -18.49
CA GLU A 291 -16.75 -9.40 -17.40
C GLU A 291 -16.77 -10.08 -16.03
N LYS A 292 -17.29 -11.30 -15.98
CA LYS A 292 -17.43 -12.14 -14.76
C LYS A 292 -16.20 -13.01 -14.48
N TRP A 293 -15.16 -12.95 -15.32
CA TRP A 293 -13.97 -13.78 -15.15
C TRP A 293 -13.14 -13.38 -13.92
N GLU A 294 -13.08 -14.29 -12.96
CA GLU A 294 -12.23 -14.21 -11.79
C GLU A 294 -10.87 -14.85 -12.06
N LYS A 295 -9.78 -14.11 -11.82
CA LYS A 295 -8.43 -14.69 -11.90
C LYS A 295 -8.15 -15.41 -10.59
N PRO A 296 -7.82 -16.73 -10.61
CA PRO A 296 -7.43 -17.42 -9.39
C PRO A 296 -6.20 -16.76 -8.73
N GLU A 297 -6.19 -16.71 -7.40
CA GLU A 297 -5.01 -16.27 -6.66
C GLU A 297 -3.80 -17.15 -6.98
N ARG A 298 -2.68 -16.51 -7.30
CA ARG A 298 -1.43 -17.21 -7.60
C ARG A 298 -0.69 -17.60 -6.32
N ILE A 299 -0.67 -16.71 -5.32
CA ILE A 299 -0.14 -16.95 -3.98
C ILE A 299 -1.30 -17.01 -3.01
N ARG A 300 -1.58 -18.19 -2.45
CA ARG A 300 -2.65 -18.37 -1.46
C ARG A 300 -2.18 -17.97 -0.06
N GLY A 301 -3.10 -17.47 0.75
CA GLY A 301 -2.87 -17.19 2.17
C GLY A 301 -2.03 -15.94 2.47
N THR A 302 -1.64 -15.17 1.45
CA THR A 302 -0.97 -13.88 1.66
C THR A 302 -2.00 -12.81 2.04
N PRO A 303 -1.70 -11.88 2.96
CA PRO A 303 -2.44 -10.63 3.05
C PRO A 303 -2.42 -9.91 1.69
N LEU A 304 -3.40 -9.03 1.46
CA LEU A 304 -3.42 -8.11 0.30
C LEU A 304 -3.60 -8.79 -1.08
N SER A 305 -4.21 -9.98 -1.13
CA SER A 305 -4.39 -10.75 -2.37
C SER A 305 -5.54 -10.28 -3.28
N GLY A 306 -6.51 -9.54 -2.72
CA GLY A 306 -7.71 -9.09 -3.43
C GLY A 306 -7.60 -7.66 -3.99
N LEU A 307 -8.58 -7.30 -4.81
CA LEU A 307 -8.79 -5.90 -5.22
C LEU A 307 -9.10 -5.04 -4.00
N GLN A 308 -8.56 -3.83 -3.96
CA GLN A 308 -8.93 -2.84 -2.95
C GLN A 308 -9.52 -1.62 -3.62
N TYR A 309 -10.39 -0.93 -2.90
CA TYR A 309 -11.05 0.27 -3.39
C TYR A 309 -11.04 1.34 -2.30
N ASN A 310 -10.77 2.57 -2.72
CA ASN A 310 -10.92 3.73 -1.87
C ASN A 310 -12.03 4.62 -2.42
N VAL A 311 -12.80 5.19 -1.50
CA VAL A 311 -13.68 6.31 -1.76
C VAL A 311 -13.04 7.53 -1.11
N GLU A 312 -12.61 8.49 -1.92
CA GLU A 312 -12.04 9.74 -1.44
C GLU A 312 -13.17 10.74 -1.20
N LEU A 313 -13.21 11.27 0.04
CA LEU A 313 -14.19 12.23 0.50
C LEU A 313 -13.50 13.59 0.65
N SER A 314 -14.04 14.63 0.00
CA SER A 314 -13.49 15.97 0.07
C SER A 314 -14.52 16.99 0.57
N PRO A 315 -14.31 17.59 1.74
CA PRO A 315 -15.19 18.62 2.27
C PRO A 315 -15.28 19.89 1.42
N SER A 316 -14.22 20.18 0.64
CA SER A 316 -14.20 21.28 -0.31
C SER A 316 -14.95 20.97 -1.61
N LYS A 317 -15.36 19.72 -1.83
CA LYS A 317 -16.19 19.26 -2.96
C LYS A 317 -17.35 18.40 -2.46
N PRO A 318 -18.29 18.96 -1.67
CA PRO A 318 -19.40 18.18 -1.11
C PRO A 318 -20.24 17.52 -2.21
N GLY A 319 -20.55 16.24 -2.04
CA GLY A 319 -21.28 15.43 -3.04
C GLY A 319 -20.42 14.85 -4.16
N SER A 320 -19.14 15.24 -4.27
CA SER A 320 -18.18 14.60 -5.19
C SER A 320 -17.48 13.44 -4.47
N LEU A 321 -17.59 12.25 -5.06
CA LEU A 321 -16.88 11.05 -4.62
C LEU A 321 -15.84 10.68 -5.68
N GLU A 322 -14.58 10.58 -5.29
CA GLU A 322 -13.52 10.11 -6.17
C GLU A 322 -13.21 8.65 -5.84
N MET A 323 -13.46 7.74 -6.80
CA MET A 323 -13.19 6.31 -6.64
C MET A 323 -11.79 5.97 -7.15
N LYS A 324 -11.09 5.10 -6.42
CA LYS A 324 -9.80 4.54 -6.82
C LYS A 324 -9.80 3.04 -6.60
N CYS A 325 -9.33 2.28 -7.58
CA CYS A 325 -9.12 0.84 -7.47
C CYS A 325 -7.63 0.53 -7.31
N TYR A 326 -7.30 -0.56 -6.62
CA TYR A 326 -5.95 -1.08 -6.43
C TYR A 326 -5.94 -2.53 -6.87
N VAL A 327 -5.07 -2.86 -7.82
CA VAL A 327 -4.91 -4.19 -8.39
C VAL A 327 -3.61 -4.81 -7.85
N PRO A 328 -3.65 -6.00 -7.22
CA PRO A 328 -2.47 -6.62 -6.64
C PRO A 328 -1.56 -7.24 -7.72
N LEU A 329 -0.62 -6.46 -8.26
CA LEU A 329 0.20 -6.88 -9.40
C LEU A 329 1.03 -8.14 -9.12
N PHE A 330 1.53 -8.29 -7.89
CA PHE A 330 2.24 -9.48 -7.46
C PHE A 330 1.40 -10.76 -7.59
N GLN A 331 0.07 -10.70 -7.47
CA GLN A 331 -0.80 -11.87 -7.67
C GLN A 331 -0.99 -12.22 -9.15
N HIS A 332 -0.76 -11.28 -10.04
CA HIS A 332 -1.14 -11.41 -11.45
C HIS A 332 0.05 -11.65 -12.37
N ASN A 333 1.25 -11.30 -11.93
CA ASN A 333 2.51 -11.52 -12.64
C ASN A 333 3.32 -12.61 -11.93
N ALA A 334 4.04 -13.42 -12.70
CA ALA A 334 4.89 -14.49 -12.16
C ALA A 334 6.26 -13.97 -11.75
N THR A 335 6.79 -12.95 -12.44
CA THR A 335 8.14 -12.40 -12.18
C THR A 335 8.13 -10.87 -12.03
N ALA A 336 9.20 -10.34 -11.44
CA ALA A 336 9.45 -8.90 -11.38
C ALA A 336 9.51 -8.28 -12.79
N GLU A 337 10.21 -8.92 -13.73
CA GLU A 337 10.32 -8.49 -15.13
C GLU A 337 8.94 -8.41 -15.82
N GLU A 338 8.09 -9.42 -15.64
CA GLU A 338 6.71 -9.39 -16.17
C GLU A 338 5.91 -8.23 -15.57
N SER A 339 6.13 -7.92 -14.29
CA SER A 339 5.43 -6.84 -13.61
C SER A 339 5.87 -5.47 -14.12
N GLU A 340 7.18 -5.28 -14.33
CA GLU A 340 7.76 -4.10 -14.94
C GLU A 340 7.22 -3.88 -16.37
N ALA A 341 7.24 -4.93 -17.19
CA ALA A 341 6.73 -4.87 -18.56
C ALA A 341 5.21 -4.62 -18.61
N SER A 342 4.44 -5.23 -17.71
CA SER A 342 2.98 -4.99 -17.62
C SER A 342 2.69 -3.54 -17.25
N MET A 343 3.45 -2.98 -16.30
CA MET A 343 3.31 -1.59 -15.91
C MET A 343 3.62 -0.63 -17.08
N GLU A 344 4.71 -0.86 -17.81
CA GLU A 344 5.07 -0.03 -18.97
C GLU A 344 4.03 -0.11 -20.10
N LYS A 345 3.44 -1.28 -20.34
CA LYS A 345 2.30 -1.42 -21.28
C LYS A 345 1.06 -0.64 -20.84
N VAL A 346 0.77 -0.62 -19.54
CA VAL A 346 -0.34 0.20 -19.01
C VAL A 346 -0.02 1.69 -19.22
N LEU A 347 1.23 2.11 -19.00
CA LEU A 347 1.66 3.48 -19.25
C LEU A 347 1.61 3.86 -20.73
N ASP A 348 1.94 2.95 -21.66
CA ASP A 348 1.75 3.14 -23.10
C ASP A 348 0.28 3.36 -23.45
N LYS A 349 -0.60 2.52 -22.88
CA LYS A 349 -2.06 2.61 -23.10
C LYS A 349 -2.61 3.95 -22.62
N LEU A 350 -1.99 4.54 -21.59
CA LEU A 350 -2.29 5.86 -21.05
C LEU A 350 -1.49 7.00 -21.69
N GLN A 351 -0.68 6.71 -22.72
CA GLN A 351 0.18 7.67 -23.41
C GLN A 351 1.11 8.45 -22.47
N HIS A 352 1.62 7.78 -21.44
CA HIS A 352 2.55 8.38 -20.48
C HIS A 352 4.00 8.25 -20.98
N ASP A 353 4.82 9.28 -20.76
CA ASP A 353 6.25 9.34 -21.15
C ASP A 353 7.18 8.30 -20.51
N TRP A 354 6.62 7.39 -19.70
CA TRP A 354 7.32 6.30 -19.02
C TRP A 354 6.85 4.92 -19.53
N GLY A 355 6.09 4.91 -20.63
CA GLY A 355 5.72 3.69 -21.34
C GLY A 355 6.93 2.95 -21.92
N SER A 356 6.66 1.81 -22.56
CA SER A 356 7.67 0.77 -22.90
C SER A 356 8.80 1.29 -23.78
N ASN A 357 8.56 2.33 -24.58
CA ASN A 357 9.58 2.91 -25.47
C ASN A 357 10.72 3.63 -24.74
N THR A 358 10.60 3.86 -23.44
CA THR A 358 11.60 4.61 -22.67
C THR A 358 12.34 3.79 -21.62
N GLY A 359 11.78 2.68 -21.15
CA GLY A 359 12.33 1.88 -20.06
C GLY A 359 12.49 2.62 -18.73
N LYS A 360 11.94 3.84 -18.58
CA LYS A 360 12.18 4.70 -17.41
C LYS A 360 11.63 4.10 -16.13
N TYR A 361 10.46 3.46 -16.21
CA TYR A 361 9.86 2.80 -15.06
C TYR A 361 10.75 1.66 -14.57
N SER A 362 11.12 0.75 -15.46
CA SER A 362 12.02 -0.38 -15.14
C SER A 362 13.38 0.12 -14.62
N ALA A 363 13.95 1.15 -15.24
CA ALA A 363 15.22 1.74 -14.80
C ALA A 363 15.14 2.30 -13.37
N ALA A 364 14.07 3.04 -13.04
CA ALA A 364 13.88 3.58 -11.69
C ALA A 364 13.73 2.48 -10.63
N VAL A 365 12.93 1.44 -10.91
CA VAL A 365 12.75 0.29 -10.01
C VAL A 365 14.07 -0.47 -9.84
N ARG A 366 14.75 -0.81 -10.94
CA ARG A 366 16.02 -1.55 -10.89
C ARG A 366 17.15 -0.78 -10.20
N ALA A 367 17.17 0.55 -10.31
CA ALA A 367 18.14 1.37 -9.60
C ALA A 367 17.92 1.35 -8.07
N ALA A 368 16.67 1.25 -7.62
CA ALA A 368 16.33 1.21 -6.20
C ALA A 368 16.46 -0.19 -5.58
N TYR A 369 16.13 -1.25 -6.34
CA TYR A 369 15.99 -2.60 -5.79
C TYR A 369 16.95 -3.63 -6.39
N GLY A 370 17.55 -3.35 -7.55
CA GLY A 370 18.25 -4.34 -8.37
C GLY A 370 17.33 -5.04 -9.37
N LYS A 371 17.92 -5.74 -10.34
CA LYS A 371 17.18 -6.47 -11.38
C LYS A 371 16.54 -7.73 -10.82
N ASP A 372 15.33 -8.05 -11.30
CA ASP A 372 14.61 -9.31 -11.02
C ASP A 372 14.35 -9.57 -9.53
N ARG A 373 14.26 -8.49 -8.73
CA ARG A 373 14.21 -8.59 -7.26
C ARG A 373 12.83 -8.45 -6.64
N VAL A 374 11.98 -7.61 -7.22
CA VAL A 374 10.72 -7.25 -6.58
C VAL A 374 9.62 -7.00 -7.60
N SER A 375 8.42 -7.50 -7.30
CA SER A 375 7.21 -7.18 -8.04
C SER A 375 6.44 -6.08 -7.27
N PRO A 376 5.85 -5.08 -7.95
CA PRO A 376 4.94 -4.15 -7.31
C PRO A 376 3.81 -4.88 -6.56
N THR A 377 3.58 -4.48 -5.31
CA THR A 377 2.47 -5.00 -4.51
C THR A 377 1.14 -4.58 -5.13
N PHE A 378 0.96 -3.29 -5.41
CA PHE A 378 -0.27 -2.78 -6.03
C PHE A 378 0.04 -1.84 -7.19
N VAL A 379 -0.91 -1.75 -8.12
CA VAL A 379 -1.10 -0.56 -8.95
C VAL A 379 -2.48 0.01 -8.65
N SER A 380 -2.51 1.30 -8.32
CA SER A 380 -3.77 2.02 -8.17
C SER A 380 -4.14 2.77 -9.44
N PHE A 381 -5.43 2.83 -9.76
CA PHE A 381 -5.98 3.63 -10.84
C PHE A 381 -7.17 4.48 -10.34
N SER A 382 -7.20 5.73 -10.78
CA SER A 382 -8.34 6.65 -10.65
C SER A 382 -8.36 7.61 -11.84
N TYR A 383 -9.47 8.30 -12.04
CA TYR A 383 -9.61 9.30 -13.10
C TYR A 383 -10.41 10.49 -12.59
N SER A 384 -9.97 11.69 -12.99
CA SER A 384 -10.73 12.93 -12.82
C SER A 384 -10.65 13.75 -14.09
N LYS A 385 -11.70 14.54 -14.38
CA LYS A 385 -11.72 15.44 -15.55
C LYS A 385 -10.57 16.44 -15.56
N SER A 386 -10.16 16.93 -14.38
CA SER A 386 -9.11 17.93 -14.25
C SER A 386 -7.68 17.38 -14.39
N LYS A 387 -7.43 16.14 -13.95
CA LYS A 387 -6.07 15.56 -13.90
C LYS A 387 -5.84 14.46 -14.91
N GLY A 388 -6.89 13.98 -15.57
CA GLY A 388 -6.84 12.80 -16.42
C GLY A 388 -6.65 11.51 -15.61
N PRO A 389 -6.14 10.44 -16.27
CA PRO A 389 -5.75 9.20 -15.62
C PRO A 389 -4.67 9.43 -14.55
N TYR A 390 -4.93 8.92 -13.36
CA TYR A 390 -4.01 8.93 -12.25
C TYR A 390 -3.65 7.47 -11.95
N MET A 391 -2.36 7.15 -11.98
CA MET A 391 -1.87 5.86 -11.54
C MET A 391 -0.78 5.96 -10.50
N SER A 392 -0.65 4.92 -9.69
CA SER A 392 0.52 4.76 -8.83
C SER A 392 0.93 3.32 -8.72
N SER A 393 2.24 3.05 -8.81
CA SER A 393 2.83 1.74 -8.55
C SER A 393 3.41 1.73 -7.15
N TYR A 394 3.05 0.72 -6.34
CA TYR A 394 3.52 0.51 -4.97
C TYR A 394 4.49 -0.67 -4.99
N VAL A 395 5.73 -0.44 -4.59
CA VAL A 395 6.80 -1.44 -4.64
C VAL A 395 7.26 -1.69 -3.21
N PRO A 396 7.26 -2.95 -2.73
CA PRO A 396 7.62 -3.21 -1.36
C PRO A 396 9.13 -3.03 -1.17
N GLY A 397 9.52 -2.44 -0.04
CA GLY A 397 10.90 -2.45 0.40
C GLY A 397 11.34 -3.87 0.72
N VAL A 398 12.55 -4.28 0.34
CA VAL A 398 13.06 -5.65 0.55
C VAL A 398 14.15 -5.65 1.61
N LEU A 399 13.98 -6.41 2.70
CA LEU A 399 15.02 -6.57 3.71
C LEU A 399 16.02 -7.65 3.29
N ASP A 400 17.24 -7.24 2.93
CA ASP A 400 18.35 -8.13 2.57
C ASP A 400 19.04 -8.72 3.82
N VAL A 401 18.27 -9.40 4.67
CA VAL A 401 18.69 -9.83 6.01
C VAL A 401 18.71 -11.35 6.16
N GLY A 402 19.25 -12.07 5.17
CA GLY A 402 19.63 -13.50 5.29
C GLY A 402 18.52 -14.51 5.63
N ALA A 403 17.30 -14.08 5.90
CA ALA A 403 16.15 -14.95 6.10
C ALA A 403 15.61 -15.37 4.73
N GLU A 404 15.43 -16.67 4.53
CA GLU A 404 14.60 -17.17 3.43
C GLU A 404 13.17 -16.67 3.67
N ILE A 405 12.76 -15.67 2.89
CA ILE A 405 11.37 -15.21 2.89
C ILE A 405 10.60 -16.24 2.06
N GLU A 406 10.11 -17.32 2.65
CA GLU A 406 9.20 -18.22 1.92
C GLU A 406 7.84 -17.53 1.75
N ALA A 407 7.49 -17.11 0.53
CA ALA A 407 6.15 -16.63 0.24
C ALA A 407 5.14 -17.76 0.53
N GLY A 408 4.28 -17.57 1.53
CA GLY A 408 3.26 -18.57 1.92
C GLY A 408 3.34 -19.08 3.35
N ASN A 409 4.36 -18.69 4.14
CA ASN A 409 4.35 -18.92 5.60
C ASN A 409 3.50 -17.92 6.40
N TRP A 410 2.60 -17.20 5.73
CA TRP A 410 1.48 -16.48 6.36
C TRP A 410 0.44 -17.48 6.86
N LYS A 411 0.81 -18.36 7.79
CA LYS A 411 -0.18 -19.11 8.55
C LYS A 411 -0.80 -18.12 9.53
N TYR A 412 -1.98 -17.61 9.17
CA TYR A 412 -2.94 -17.08 10.13
C TYR A 412 -3.27 -18.22 11.10
N ALA A 413 -2.46 -18.38 12.15
CA ALA A 413 -2.72 -19.33 13.22
C ALA A 413 -3.88 -18.83 14.08
#